data_AF-A0A483A9G1-F1
#
_entry.id   AF-A0A483A9G1-F1
#
_cell.length_a   1.000
_cell.length_b   1.000
_cell.length_c   1.000
_cell.angle_alpha   90.00
_cell.angle_beta   90.00
_cell.angle_gamma   90.00
#
_symmetry.space_group_name_H-M   'P 1'
#
loop_
_entity.id
_entity.type
_entity.pdbx_description
1 polymer ?
#
loop_
_entity_poly.entity_id
_entity_poly.type
_entity_poly.pdbx_seq_one_letter_code
_entity_poly.pdbx_strand_id
1 'polypeptide(L)'
;MVSTQTPICDFGTPALNFELKGVDGKLHTLESCKGEKGLLVMFICNHCPYVKSIIDRIIRDTQQLKTLGLNTIAIMSNNPNEYEADSFENMQKISAEMNFPFPYLIDETQVVAKAYGAVCTPDFFGYNADLKLQYRGRLDASRKQSAAKDAKRNLFDAMQQIAETSKGPLEQIPSMGCSIKWY
;
A
#
# COMPACT_ATOMS: atom_id res chain seq x y z
N MET A 1 11.61 16.55 6.64
CA MET A 1 10.86 15.74 5.66
C MET A 1 9.79 16.58 5.00
N VAL A 2 9.82 16.69 3.67
CA VAL A 2 8.77 17.34 2.87
C VAL A 2 7.61 16.35 2.70
N SER A 3 6.37 16.83 2.76
CA SER A 3 5.17 16.05 2.49
C SER A 3 4.79 16.15 1.02
N THR A 4 4.41 15.02 0.42
CA THR A 4 3.97 14.94 -0.99
C THR A 4 2.55 14.38 -1.05
N GLN A 5 1.79 14.79 -2.06
CA GLN A 5 0.49 14.22 -2.40
C GLN A 5 0.62 13.30 -3.60
N THR A 6 -0.17 12.23 -3.64
CA THR A 6 -0.17 11.30 -4.77
C THR A 6 -0.88 11.92 -5.99
N PRO A 7 -0.50 11.55 -7.22
CA PRO A 7 -1.36 11.72 -8.37
C PRO A 7 -2.74 11.06 -8.14
N ILE A 8 -3.74 11.54 -8.89
CA ILE A 8 -5.06 10.91 -8.94
C ILE A 8 -4.97 9.66 -9.84
N CYS A 9 -5.85 8.69 -9.59
CA CYS A 9 -5.94 7.43 -10.33
C CYS A 9 -6.00 7.62 -11.85
N ASP A 10 -5.07 6.98 -12.54
CA ASP A 10 -5.10 6.78 -13.98
C ASP A 10 -5.81 5.45 -14.29
N PHE A 11 -7.12 5.54 -14.49
CA PHE A 11 -7.97 4.36 -14.60
C PHE A 11 -7.55 3.46 -15.77
N GLY A 12 -7.48 2.16 -15.51
CA GLY A 12 -7.17 1.17 -16.54
C GLY A 12 -5.69 0.84 -16.67
N THR A 13 -4.80 1.64 -16.06
CA THR A 13 -3.36 1.40 -16.09
C THR A 13 -3.03 0.03 -15.48
N PRO A 14 -2.34 -0.86 -16.21
CA PRO A 14 -2.08 -2.22 -15.73
C PRO A 14 -1.10 -2.20 -14.55
N ALA A 15 -1.29 -3.12 -13.60
CA ALA A 15 -0.28 -3.37 -12.58
C ALA A 15 1.02 -3.84 -13.24
N LEU A 16 2.15 -3.34 -12.76
CA LEU A 16 3.45 -3.70 -13.30
C LEU A 16 4.00 -4.94 -12.58
N ASN A 17 4.61 -5.82 -13.35
CA ASN A 17 5.27 -7.00 -12.81
C ASN A 17 6.41 -6.60 -11.87
N PHE A 18 6.58 -7.40 -10.82
CA PHE A 18 7.69 -7.32 -9.88
C PHE A 18 8.02 -8.74 -9.40
N GLU A 19 9.24 -8.90 -8.88
CA GLU A 19 9.66 -10.06 -8.11
C GLU A 19 10.44 -9.53 -6.91
N LEU A 20 9.83 -9.57 -5.73
CA LEU A 20 10.38 -8.97 -4.52
C LEU A 20 10.43 -9.99 -3.38
N LYS A 21 11.44 -9.86 -2.54
CA LYS A 21 11.60 -10.70 -1.35
C LYS A 21 10.68 -10.21 -0.23
N GLY A 22 9.91 -11.11 0.35
CA GLY A 22 9.09 -10.86 1.52
C GLY A 22 9.85 -11.08 2.83
N VAL A 23 9.37 -10.46 3.91
CA VAL A 23 9.85 -10.69 5.29
C VAL A 23 9.75 -12.17 5.73
N ASP A 24 8.89 -12.94 5.07
CA ASP A 24 8.74 -14.39 5.21
C ASP A 24 9.85 -15.20 4.50
N GLY A 25 10.80 -14.52 3.86
CA GLY A 25 11.93 -15.10 3.13
C GLY A 25 11.58 -15.62 1.73
N LYS A 26 10.32 -15.52 1.29
CA LYS A 26 9.87 -15.99 -0.03
C LYS A 26 9.98 -14.89 -1.07
N LEU A 27 10.09 -15.29 -2.34
CA LEU A 27 9.90 -14.38 -3.47
C LEU A 27 8.41 -14.29 -3.81
N HIS A 28 7.95 -13.06 -3.99
CA HIS A 28 6.56 -12.74 -4.33
C HIS A 28 6.54 -12.01 -5.67
N THR A 29 5.67 -12.47 -6.57
CA THR A 29 5.39 -11.86 -7.87
C THR A 29 3.97 -11.32 -7.93
N LEU A 30 3.71 -10.42 -8.87
CA LEU A 30 2.36 -9.89 -9.11
C LEU A 30 1.31 -11.01 -9.22
N GLU A 31 1.62 -12.06 -9.98
CA GLU A 31 0.75 -13.23 -10.17
C GLU A 31 0.51 -14.03 -8.88
N SER A 32 1.55 -14.22 -8.06
CA SER A 32 1.39 -14.91 -6.76
C SER A 32 0.56 -14.11 -5.75
N CYS A 33 0.52 -12.78 -5.92
CA CYS A 33 -0.13 -11.88 -4.98
C CYS A 33 -1.59 -11.58 -5.33
N LYS A 34 -2.02 -11.73 -6.59
CA LYS A 34 -3.38 -11.35 -7.01
C LYS A 34 -4.46 -12.16 -6.30
N GLY A 35 -5.52 -11.48 -5.84
CA GLY A 35 -6.73 -12.13 -5.35
C GLY A 35 -7.72 -12.40 -6.47
N GLU A 36 -8.77 -13.17 -6.18
CA GLU A 36 -9.84 -13.46 -7.15
C GLU A 36 -10.53 -12.18 -7.67
N LYS A 37 -10.69 -11.18 -6.80
CA LYS A 37 -11.37 -9.92 -7.12
C LYS A 37 -10.42 -8.75 -7.38
N GLY A 38 -9.11 -8.98 -7.26
CA GLY A 38 -8.09 -7.96 -7.47
C GLY A 38 -7.02 -7.91 -6.38
N LEU A 39 -6.30 -6.80 -6.34
CA LEU A 39 -5.10 -6.63 -5.53
C LEU A 39 -4.97 -5.19 -5.04
N LEU A 40 -4.63 -5.02 -3.77
CA LEU A 40 -4.17 -3.76 -3.21
C LEU A 40 -2.64 -3.79 -3.07
N VAL A 41 -1.95 -2.88 -3.75
CA VAL A 41 -0.51 -2.65 -3.60
C VAL A 41 -0.31 -1.37 -2.78
N MET A 42 0.49 -1.44 -1.71
CA MET A 42 0.72 -0.31 -0.81
C MET A 42 2.21 -0.04 -0.69
N PHE A 43 2.65 1.18 -0.99
CA PHE A 43 4.01 1.62 -0.66
C PHE A 43 3.98 2.26 0.74
N ILE A 44 4.62 1.59 1.71
CA ILE A 44 4.64 2.01 3.12
C ILE A 44 6.06 1.97 3.68
N CYS A 45 6.26 2.51 4.88
CA CYS A 45 7.51 2.36 5.61
C CYS A 45 7.28 2.33 7.13
N ASN A 46 8.34 2.06 7.89
CA ASN A 46 8.24 1.79 9.32
C ASN A 46 8.34 3.08 10.15
N HIS A 47 9.10 4.07 9.67
CA HIS A 47 9.39 5.28 10.45
C HIS A 47 8.41 6.44 10.21
N CYS A 48 7.69 6.47 9.08
CA CYS A 48 6.89 7.62 8.68
C CYS A 48 5.72 7.87 9.65
N PRO A 49 5.54 9.09 10.19
CA PRO A 49 4.43 9.39 11.10
C PRO A 49 3.06 9.22 10.44
N TYR A 50 2.96 9.40 9.11
CA TYR A 50 1.70 9.16 8.40
C TYR A 50 1.33 7.67 8.42
N VAL A 51 2.29 6.78 8.12
CA VAL A 51 2.06 5.33 8.17
C VAL A 51 1.78 4.86 9.60
N LYS A 52 2.59 5.30 10.57
CA LYS A 52 2.40 4.98 11.99
C LYS A 52 1.00 5.34 12.50
N SER A 53 0.43 6.46 12.04
CA SER A 53 -0.90 6.89 12.47
C SER A 53 -2.05 6.03 11.94
N ILE A 54 -1.80 5.20 10.92
CA ILE A 54 -2.84 4.42 10.23
C ILE A 54 -2.58 2.92 10.18
N ILE A 55 -1.46 2.42 10.71
CA ILE A 55 -1.07 1.02 10.52
C ILE A 55 -2.10 0.02 11.07
N ASP A 56 -2.69 0.31 12.24
CA ASP A 56 -3.78 -0.51 12.80
C ASP A 56 -5.02 -0.54 11.89
N ARG A 57 -5.29 0.57 11.20
CA ARG A 57 -6.42 0.71 10.27
C ARG A 57 -6.13 -0.05 8.97
N ILE A 58 -4.89 -0.02 8.48
CA ILE A 58 -4.45 -0.85 7.35
C ILE A 58 -4.64 -2.33 7.70
N ILE A 59 -4.19 -2.78 8.87
CA ILE A 59 -4.34 -4.18 9.30
C ILE A 59 -5.82 -4.58 9.34
N ARG A 60 -6.67 -3.78 10.00
CA ARG A 60 -8.12 -4.02 10.06
C ARG A 60 -8.74 -4.11 8.66
N ASP A 61 -8.44 -3.16 7.79
CA ASP A 61 -9.07 -3.05 6.48
C ASP A 61 -8.65 -4.21 5.58
N THR A 62 -7.35 -4.54 5.56
CA THR A 62 -6.82 -5.62 4.71
C THR A 62 -7.28 -7.01 5.12
N GLN A 63 -7.52 -7.26 6.42
CA GLN A 63 -8.18 -8.48 6.88
C GLN A 63 -9.59 -8.62 6.31
N GLN A 64 -10.36 -7.53 6.30
CA GLN A 64 -11.72 -7.54 5.75
C GLN A 64 -11.71 -7.65 4.22
N LEU A 65 -10.81 -6.94 3.53
CA LEU A 65 -10.65 -7.04 2.07
C LEU A 65 -10.35 -8.47 1.62
N LYS A 66 -9.54 -9.21 2.41
CA LYS A 66 -9.27 -10.64 2.14
C LYS A 66 -10.55 -11.48 2.10
N THR A 67 -11.53 -11.21 2.95
CA THR A 67 -12.83 -11.90 2.94
C THR A 67 -13.69 -11.56 1.72
N LEU A 68 -13.39 -10.46 1.03
CA LEU A 68 -14.04 -10.03 -0.20
C LEU A 68 -13.30 -10.52 -1.46
N GLY A 69 -12.31 -11.41 -1.32
CA GLY A 69 -11.53 -11.95 -2.43
C GLY A 69 -10.42 -11.02 -2.95
N LEU A 70 -10.10 -9.95 -2.23
CA LEU A 70 -9.02 -9.03 -2.54
C LEU A 70 -7.78 -9.37 -1.71
N ASN A 71 -6.66 -9.63 -2.38
CA ASN A 71 -5.39 -9.73 -1.68
C ASN A 71 -4.74 -8.36 -1.49
N THR A 72 -3.76 -8.29 -0.60
CA THR A 72 -2.99 -7.07 -0.34
C THR A 72 -1.51 -7.41 -0.23
N ILE A 73 -0.66 -6.50 -0.70
CA ILE A 73 0.78 -6.48 -0.42
C ILE A 73 1.22 -5.09 0.03
N ALA A 74 2.25 -5.07 0.86
CA ALA A 74 3.00 -3.88 1.21
C ALA A 74 4.41 -3.93 0.60
N ILE A 75 4.92 -2.81 0.12
CA ILE A 75 6.27 -2.66 -0.44
C ILE A 75 7.00 -1.54 0.30
N MET A 76 8.20 -1.85 0.81
CA MET A 76 9.15 -0.89 1.35
C MET A 76 10.18 -0.55 0.27
N SER A 77 10.30 0.72 -0.09
CA SER A 77 11.29 1.20 -1.09
C SER A 77 12.22 2.27 -0.53
N ASN A 78 12.19 2.56 0.78
CA ASN A 78 13.06 3.58 1.36
C ASN A 78 14.50 3.07 1.48
N ASN A 79 15.47 3.96 1.26
CA ASN A 79 16.89 3.73 1.51
C ASN A 79 17.14 3.54 3.03
N PRO A 80 17.54 2.34 3.49
CA PRO A 80 17.75 2.08 4.91
C PRO A 80 19.01 2.75 5.47
N ASN A 81 19.94 3.22 4.63
CA ASN A 81 21.10 3.98 5.09
C ASN A 81 20.74 5.37 5.62
N GLU A 82 19.61 5.94 5.16
CA GLU A 82 19.09 7.19 5.72
C GLU A 82 18.25 6.93 6.99
N TYR A 83 17.51 5.82 7.02
CA TYR A 83 16.62 5.46 8.12
C TYR A 83 16.72 3.96 8.42
N GLU A 84 17.53 3.59 9.41
CA GLU A 84 17.73 2.19 9.82
C GLU A 84 16.41 1.49 10.20
N ALA A 85 15.43 2.23 10.69
CA ALA A 85 14.10 1.73 10.99
C ALA A 85 13.41 1.07 9.77
N ASP A 86 13.80 1.41 8.55
CA ASP A 86 13.28 0.83 7.31
C ASP A 86 14.12 -0.35 6.78
N SER A 87 15.11 -0.83 7.55
CA SER A 87 15.89 -2.02 7.19
C SER A 87 15.02 -3.27 7.11
N PHE A 88 15.47 -4.26 6.33
CA PHE A 88 14.77 -5.54 6.19
C PHE A 88 14.56 -6.26 7.54
N GLU A 89 15.55 -6.20 8.43
CA GLU A 89 15.43 -6.77 9.79
C GLU A 89 14.33 -6.07 10.59
N ASN A 90 14.24 -4.74 10.52
CA ASN A 90 13.18 -4.00 11.20
C ASN A 90 11.81 -4.20 10.56
N MET A 91 11.73 -4.42 9.25
CA MET A 91 10.51 -4.87 8.58
C MET A 91 10.03 -6.23 9.11
N GLN A 92 10.95 -7.19 9.32
CA GLN A 92 10.61 -8.48 9.89
C GLN A 92 10.07 -8.33 11.32
N LYS A 93 10.74 -7.54 12.17
CA LYS A 93 10.31 -7.27 13.54
C LYS A 93 8.91 -6.67 13.61
N ILE A 94 8.66 -5.57 12.90
CA ILE A 94 7.37 -4.88 12.96
C ILE A 94 6.24 -5.72 12.34
N SER A 95 6.51 -6.44 11.25
CA SER A 95 5.53 -7.33 10.63
C SER A 95 5.10 -8.46 11.57
N ALA A 96 6.04 -9.00 12.35
CA ALA A 96 5.75 -10.04 13.34
C ALA A 96 5.04 -9.46 14.57
N GLU A 97 5.52 -8.34 15.12
CA GLU A 97 4.94 -7.66 16.28
C GLU A 97 3.47 -7.26 16.03
N MET A 98 3.19 -6.69 14.86
CA MET A 98 1.86 -6.23 14.49
C MET A 98 1.00 -7.28 13.78
N ASN A 99 1.56 -8.48 13.55
CA ASN A 99 0.90 -9.60 12.87
C ASN A 99 0.26 -9.17 11.53
N PHE A 100 1.07 -8.63 10.62
CA PHE A 100 0.58 -8.16 9.33
C PHE A 100 -0.13 -9.28 8.56
N PRO A 101 -1.36 -9.06 8.07
CA PRO A 101 -2.17 -10.06 7.37
C PRO A 101 -1.81 -10.19 5.88
N PHE A 102 -0.78 -9.48 5.42
CA PHE A 102 -0.32 -9.37 4.03
C PHE A 102 1.19 -9.55 3.94
N PRO A 103 1.74 -9.99 2.79
CA PRO A 103 3.17 -9.94 2.53
C PRO A 103 3.73 -8.51 2.63
N TYR A 104 4.85 -8.37 3.34
CA TYR A 104 5.63 -7.13 3.35
C TYR A 104 6.95 -7.34 2.62
N LEU A 105 7.11 -6.65 1.49
CA LEU A 105 8.15 -6.88 0.49
C LEU A 105 9.18 -5.75 0.50
N ILE A 106 10.46 -6.07 0.28
CA ILE A 106 11.53 -5.08 0.13
C ILE A 106 11.85 -4.84 -1.34
N ASP A 107 11.87 -3.58 -1.76
CA ASP A 107 12.29 -3.08 -3.08
C ASP A 107 13.63 -2.34 -2.94
N GLU A 108 14.70 -3.10 -2.80
CA GLU A 108 16.06 -2.60 -2.53
C GLU A 108 16.61 -1.71 -3.65
N THR A 109 16.13 -1.88 -4.88
CA THR A 109 16.60 -1.12 -6.05
C THR A 109 15.76 0.13 -6.34
N GLN A 110 14.58 0.23 -5.71
CA GLN A 110 13.57 1.26 -5.95
C GLN A 110 12.98 1.26 -7.36
N VAL A 111 13.32 0.25 -8.18
CA VAL A 111 12.83 0.14 -9.56
C VAL A 111 11.32 -0.06 -9.56
N VAL A 112 10.78 -0.84 -8.62
CA VAL A 112 9.34 -1.08 -8.54
C VAL A 112 8.59 0.20 -8.13
N ALA A 113 9.05 0.91 -7.10
CA ALA A 113 8.46 2.19 -6.72
C ALA A 113 8.51 3.23 -7.84
N LYS A 114 9.64 3.34 -8.55
CA LYS A 114 9.77 4.26 -9.70
C LYS A 114 8.83 3.86 -10.84
N ALA A 115 8.73 2.57 -11.14
CA ALA A 115 7.87 2.07 -12.21
C ALA A 115 6.38 2.29 -11.91
N TYR A 116 5.93 2.04 -10.68
CA TYR A 116 4.57 2.35 -10.23
C TYR A 116 4.31 3.87 -10.12
N GLY A 117 5.35 4.69 -10.19
CA GLY A 117 5.27 6.14 -9.96
C GLY A 117 4.86 6.47 -8.52
N ALA A 118 5.24 5.64 -7.55
CA ALA A 118 4.98 5.87 -6.13
C ALA A 118 5.80 7.08 -5.66
N VAL A 119 5.18 7.98 -4.89
CA VAL A 119 5.80 9.26 -4.51
C VAL A 119 5.96 9.47 -3.01
N CYS A 120 5.15 8.80 -2.20
CA CYS A 120 5.15 8.96 -0.75
C CYS A 120 4.82 7.67 0.00
N THR A 121 4.97 7.70 1.32
CA THR A 121 4.49 6.66 2.22
C THR A 121 3.47 7.25 3.21
N PRO A 122 2.21 6.77 3.23
CA PRO A 122 1.66 5.70 2.40
C PRO A 122 1.22 6.16 0.98
N ASP A 123 1.35 5.30 -0.02
CA ASP A 123 0.74 5.45 -1.37
C ASP A 123 0.04 4.12 -1.73
N PHE A 124 -1.23 4.20 -2.14
CA PHE A 124 -2.13 3.05 -2.27
C PHE A 124 -2.59 2.90 -3.71
N PHE A 125 -2.49 1.69 -4.26
CA PHE A 125 -2.89 1.34 -5.62
C PHE A 125 -3.86 0.15 -5.57
N GLY A 126 -5.13 0.41 -5.85
CA GLY A 126 -6.19 -0.59 -5.87
C GLY A 126 -6.50 -1.06 -7.30
N TYR A 127 -6.34 -2.35 -7.53
CA TYR A 127 -6.55 -3.00 -8.81
C TYR A 127 -7.75 -3.94 -8.78
N ASN A 128 -8.48 -4.01 -9.90
CA ASN A 128 -9.55 -5.00 -10.09
C ASN A 128 -9.00 -6.40 -10.46
N ALA A 129 -9.89 -7.37 -10.71
CA ALA A 129 -9.53 -8.73 -11.07
C ALA A 129 -8.67 -8.85 -12.34
N ASP A 130 -8.81 -7.90 -13.27
CA ASP A 130 -8.00 -7.81 -14.50
C ASP A 130 -6.66 -7.08 -14.28
N LEU A 131 -6.32 -6.78 -13.01
CA LEU A 131 -5.14 -6.01 -12.61
C LEU A 131 -5.05 -4.63 -13.27
N LYS A 132 -6.20 -3.98 -13.47
CA LYS A 132 -6.31 -2.61 -13.95
C LYS A 132 -6.54 -1.66 -12.78
N LEU A 133 -5.78 -0.56 -12.73
CA LEU A 133 -5.87 0.42 -11.66
C LEU A 133 -7.28 1.03 -11.64
N GLN A 134 -7.90 1.02 -10.47
CA GLN A 134 -9.22 1.58 -10.21
C GLN A 134 -9.23 2.52 -9.01
N TYR A 135 -8.19 2.48 -8.17
CA TYR A 135 -8.06 3.38 -7.03
C TYR A 135 -6.61 3.82 -6.80
N ARG A 136 -6.41 5.11 -6.58
CA ARG A 136 -5.19 5.70 -6.06
C ARG A 136 -5.54 6.91 -5.21
N GLY A 137 -5.36 6.79 -3.90
CA GLY A 137 -5.81 7.80 -2.96
C GLY A 137 -5.51 7.45 -1.51
N ARG A 138 -6.12 8.22 -0.59
CA ARG A 138 -5.91 8.08 0.86
C ARG A 138 -6.65 6.88 1.46
N LEU A 139 -6.13 6.34 2.57
CA LEU A 139 -6.86 5.37 3.38
C LEU A 139 -8.18 5.95 3.92
N ASP A 140 -8.08 7.07 4.64
CA ASP A 140 -9.15 7.84 5.26
C ASP A 140 -8.68 9.30 5.46
N ALA A 141 -9.36 10.08 6.31
CA ALA A 141 -8.99 11.46 6.59
C ALA A 141 -7.72 11.64 7.47
N SER A 142 -7.04 10.56 7.88
CA SER A 142 -5.85 10.62 8.74
C SER A 142 -4.67 11.32 8.07
N ARG A 143 -3.81 11.91 8.90
CA ARG A 143 -2.56 12.59 8.48
C ARG A 143 -1.40 12.10 9.34
N LYS A 144 -0.68 12.98 10.05
CA LYS A 144 0.30 12.56 11.08
C LYS A 144 -0.38 12.12 12.38
N GLN A 145 -1.66 12.44 12.51
CA GLN A 145 -2.54 12.02 13.59
C GLN A 145 -3.68 11.24 12.95
N SER A 146 -4.12 10.18 13.63
CA SER A 146 -5.26 9.39 13.20
C SER A 146 -6.50 10.26 13.18
N ALA A 147 -7.34 10.09 12.16
CA ALA A 147 -8.66 10.69 12.15
C ALA A 147 -9.56 10.09 13.25
N ALA A 148 -10.77 10.64 13.39
CA ALA A 148 -11.79 10.08 14.25
C ALA A 148 -12.03 8.58 13.95
N LYS A 149 -12.49 7.81 14.94
CA LYS A 149 -12.66 6.36 14.80
C LYS A 149 -13.70 5.98 13.75
N ASP A 150 -14.70 6.84 13.56
CA ASP A 150 -15.79 6.77 12.60
C ASP A 150 -15.49 7.45 11.25
N ALA A 151 -14.24 7.88 11.04
CA ALA A 151 -13.83 8.47 9.76
C ALA A 151 -14.14 7.51 8.58
N LYS A 152 -14.65 8.09 7.49
CA LYS A 152 -14.93 7.34 6.25
C LYS A 152 -13.70 6.57 5.79
N ARG A 153 -13.88 5.27 5.55
CA ARG A 153 -12.82 4.34 5.13
C ARG A 153 -12.66 4.39 3.61
N ASN A 154 -12.19 5.51 3.09
CA ASN A 154 -12.12 5.80 1.65
C ASN A 154 -11.52 4.66 0.81
N LEU A 155 -10.38 4.10 1.22
CA LEU A 155 -9.74 2.99 0.51
C LEU A 155 -10.56 1.70 0.61
N PHE A 156 -11.06 1.36 1.81
CA PHE A 156 -11.86 0.15 2.02
C PHE A 156 -13.13 0.17 1.16
N ASP A 157 -13.89 1.27 1.23
CA ASP A 157 -15.13 1.44 0.47
C ASP A 157 -14.86 1.34 -1.04
N ALA A 158 -13.76 1.94 -1.52
CA ALA A 158 -13.36 1.86 -2.92
C ALA A 158 -12.98 0.44 -3.35
N MET A 159 -12.20 -0.26 -2.52
CA MET A 159 -11.80 -1.64 -2.81
C MET A 159 -13.00 -2.59 -2.76
N GLN A 160 -13.93 -2.41 -1.81
CA GLN A 160 -15.19 -3.13 -1.80
C GLN A 160 -15.97 -2.92 -3.11
N GLN A 161 -16.12 -1.66 -3.54
CA GLN A 161 -16.78 -1.34 -4.81
C GLN A 161 -16.07 -2.00 -6.01
N ILE A 162 -14.74 -2.03 -6.01
CA ILE A 162 -13.95 -2.72 -7.04
C ILE A 162 -14.23 -4.22 -7.03
N ALA A 163 -14.31 -4.86 -5.87
CA ALA A 163 -14.59 -6.29 -5.78
C ALA A 163 -15.99 -6.66 -6.30
N GLU A 164 -16.97 -5.76 -6.08
CA GLU A 164 -18.37 -5.97 -6.48
C GLU A 164 -18.62 -5.63 -7.96
N THR A 165 -17.92 -4.63 -8.51
CA THR A 165 -18.27 -4.01 -9.80
C THR A 165 -17.12 -3.93 -10.83
N SER A 166 -15.92 -4.34 -10.43
CA SER A 166 -14.66 -4.13 -11.17
C SER A 166 -14.28 -2.67 -11.44
N LYS A 167 -15.02 -1.71 -10.86
CA LYS A 167 -14.83 -0.26 -11.05
C LYS A 167 -14.67 0.46 -9.72
N GLY A 168 -13.72 1.38 -9.66
CA GLY A 168 -13.52 2.26 -8.49
C GLY A 168 -14.38 3.52 -8.54
N PRO A 169 -14.44 4.28 -7.44
CA PRO A 169 -15.11 5.57 -7.40
C PRO A 169 -14.39 6.60 -8.29
N LEU A 170 -15.14 7.41 -9.03
CA LEU A 170 -14.57 8.44 -9.91
C LEU A 170 -13.88 9.55 -9.11
N GLU A 171 -14.49 9.95 -7.99
CA GLU A 171 -13.91 10.94 -7.08
C GLU A 171 -12.99 10.26 -6.07
N GLN A 172 -11.72 10.61 -6.11
CA GLN A 172 -10.70 10.07 -5.23
C GLN A 172 -9.88 11.21 -4.63
N ILE A 173 -9.56 11.07 -3.33
CA ILE A 173 -8.78 12.08 -2.62
C ILE A 173 -7.36 11.56 -2.51
N PRO A 174 -6.34 12.32 -2.96
CA PRO A 174 -4.95 11.93 -2.87
C PRO A 174 -4.52 11.48 -1.47
N SER A 175 -3.62 10.49 -1.43
CA SER A 175 -2.89 10.19 -0.21
C SER A 175 -1.92 11.33 0.10
N MET A 176 -1.41 11.35 1.33
CA MET A 176 -0.40 12.29 1.76
C MET A 176 0.56 11.58 2.70
N GLY A 177 1.84 11.77 2.46
CA GLY A 177 2.88 11.10 3.22
C GLY A 177 4.22 11.80 3.14
N CYS A 178 5.19 11.24 3.86
CA CYS A 178 6.59 11.60 3.63
C CYS A 178 7.01 11.07 2.27
N SER A 179 7.88 11.81 1.55
CA SER A 179 8.46 11.29 0.32
C SER A 179 9.17 9.95 0.54
N ILE A 180 9.15 9.09 -0.47
CA ILE A 180 10.04 7.92 -0.51
C ILE A 180 11.49 8.40 -0.38
N LYS A 181 12.31 7.64 0.34
CA LYS A 181 13.74 7.91 0.56
C LYS A 181 14.55 7.31 -0.57
N TRP A 182 14.71 8.06 -1.66
CA TRP A 182 15.42 7.61 -2.86
C TRP A 182 16.93 7.43 -2.62
N TYR A 183 17.58 6.58 -3.41
CA TYR A 183 19.05 6.56 -3.56
C TYR A 183 19.55 7.73 -4.41
#